data_AF-A0A4Y8TTC2-F1
#
_entry.id   AF-A0A4Y8TTC2-F1
#
_cell.length_a   1.000
_cell.length_b   1.000
_cell.length_c   1.000
_cell.angle_alpha   90.00
_cell.angle_beta   90.00
_cell.angle_gamma   90.00
#
_symmetry.space_group_name_H-M   'P 1'
#
loop_
_entity.id
_entity.type
_entity.pdbx_description
1 polymer ?
#
loop_
_entity_poly.entity_id
_entity_poly.type
_entity_poly.pdbx_seq_one_letter_code
_entity_poly.pdbx_strand_id
1 'polypeptide(L)'
;MSTSTQNPKNEFNLAIVGAGPRGTSTVERLAHLANNLERTANRINITVFDPYRPGSGHVWSPKQSEHFLMNTPASFPTVAPERTSDEPGLSFRQFVALHGDGRRLSEEHARKLSQVEAGTYPSRALYGEYLEHVYDSSVAVLAAHESFSVEHLAAEVIGVRPLGNGYQLDYRTAQGEGEAAQKTFDAVVLALGHQSAELNPWQKQLQEAAQQADATYLPPNVPADLDYSLFAEGQPALIRGLGLNFFDGMAELTLGRGDCSAKLARNRGTVWNTSLRAVNQNWLLPRGAVPRTGVNLLLSSSFRKKSPCGISMFQN
;
A
#
# COMPACT_ATOMS: atom_id res chain seq x y z
N MET A 1 -39.75 -3.89 41.00
CA MET A 1 -38.57 -3.97 40.12
C MET A 1 -38.97 -3.37 38.78
N SER A 2 -38.62 -2.10 38.55
CA SER A 2 -38.93 -1.40 37.30
C SER A 2 -37.80 -1.70 36.32
N THR A 3 -38.10 -2.47 35.28
CA THR A 3 -37.20 -2.65 34.13
C THR A 3 -37.14 -1.32 33.39
N SER A 4 -36.08 -0.54 33.63
CA SER A 4 -35.76 0.61 32.81
C SER A 4 -35.46 0.12 31.40
N THR A 5 -36.43 0.24 30.50
CA THR A 5 -36.20 0.13 29.07
C THR A 5 -35.28 1.30 28.71
N GLN A 6 -33.97 1.04 28.67
CA GLN A 6 -33.03 2.00 28.10
C GLN A 6 -33.50 2.25 26.67
N ASN A 7 -33.80 3.51 26.34
CA ASN A 7 -34.03 3.90 24.95
C ASN A 7 -32.89 3.32 24.10
N PRO A 8 -33.18 2.69 22.94
CA PRO A 8 -32.11 2.27 22.06
C PRO A 8 -31.24 3.49 21.79
N LYS A 9 -29.91 3.34 21.94
CA LYS A 9 -28.99 4.42 21.60
C LYS A 9 -29.29 4.80 20.15
N ASN A 10 -29.72 6.05 19.91
CA ASN A 10 -29.80 6.63 18.56
C ASN A 10 -28.39 6.83 17.96
N GLU A 11 -27.38 6.09 18.41
CA GLU A 11 -25.99 6.18 18.02
C GLU A 11 -25.48 4.78 17.71
N PHE A 12 -24.92 4.60 16.52
CA PHE A 12 -24.29 3.37 16.07
C PHE A 12 -22.80 3.64 15.82
N ASN A 13 -21.93 2.92 16.53
CA ASN A 13 -20.49 3.11 16.48
C ASN A 13 -19.86 2.06 15.58
N LEU A 14 -19.27 2.50 14.47
CA LEU A 14 -18.60 1.67 13.48
C LEU A 14 -17.09 1.88 13.56
N ALA A 15 -16.33 0.80 13.75
CA ALA A 15 -14.88 0.81 13.55
C ALA A 15 -14.54 0.35 12.13
N ILE A 16 -13.63 1.05 11.46
CA ILE A 16 -12.98 0.58 10.23
C ILE A 16 -11.49 0.42 10.55
N VAL A 17 -10.98 -0.81 10.50
CA VAL A 17 -9.58 -1.13 10.82
C VAL A 17 -8.79 -1.32 9.53
N GLY A 18 -7.87 -0.40 9.28
CA GLY A 18 -7.12 -0.25 8.03
C GLY A 18 -7.72 0.85 7.15
N ALA A 19 -6.90 1.82 6.78
CA ALA A 19 -7.25 2.98 5.97
C ALA A 19 -6.50 3.03 4.63
N GLY A 20 -5.98 1.89 4.17
CA GLY A 20 -5.56 1.72 2.79
C GLY A 20 -6.75 1.56 1.82
N PRO A 21 -6.54 1.09 0.58
CA PRO A 21 -7.56 1.10 -0.48
C PRO A 21 -8.95 0.54 -0.10
N ARG A 22 -9.00 -0.57 0.64
CA ARG A 22 -10.27 -1.20 1.06
C ARG A 22 -11.01 -0.40 2.14
N GLY A 23 -10.26 0.22 3.06
CA GLY A 23 -10.81 1.12 4.08
C GLY A 23 -11.37 2.37 3.42
N THR A 24 -10.62 2.94 2.47
CA THR A 24 -11.04 4.08 1.65
C THR A 24 -12.31 3.78 0.87
N SER A 25 -12.40 2.63 0.18
CA SER A 25 -13.65 2.21 -0.48
C SER A 25 -14.82 2.09 0.49
N THR A 26 -14.58 1.62 1.72
CA THR A 26 -15.65 1.53 2.74
C THR A 26 -16.16 2.91 3.13
N VAL A 27 -15.25 3.84 3.43
CA VAL A 27 -15.58 5.24 3.77
C VAL A 27 -16.28 5.93 2.59
N GLU A 28 -15.82 5.71 1.37
CA GLU A 28 -16.40 6.28 0.16
C GLU A 28 -17.83 5.76 -0.10
N ARG A 29 -18.09 4.46 0.11
CA ARG A 29 -19.45 3.91 0.02
C ARG A 29 -20.38 4.45 1.11
N LEU A 30 -19.87 4.72 2.32
CA LEU A 30 -20.63 5.39 3.38
C LEU A 30 -20.93 6.84 3.02
N ALA A 31 -19.98 7.56 2.42
CA ALA A 31 -20.19 8.92 1.96
C ALA A 31 -21.24 8.97 0.83
N HIS A 32 -21.18 8.02 -0.12
CA HIS A 32 -22.21 7.89 -1.16
C HIS A 32 -23.58 7.59 -0.54
N LEU A 33 -23.66 6.72 0.46
CA LEU A 33 -24.90 6.47 1.20
C LEU A 33 -25.42 7.75 1.87
N ALA A 34 -24.56 8.53 2.53
CA ALA A 34 -24.93 9.77 3.20
C ALA A 34 -25.57 10.78 2.24
N ASN A 35 -25.08 10.91 1.00
CA ASN A 35 -25.68 11.77 -0.02
C ASN A 35 -27.11 11.35 -0.44
N ASN A 36 -27.46 10.07 -0.26
CA ASN A 36 -28.74 9.52 -0.70
C ASN A 36 -29.72 9.29 0.47
N LEU A 37 -29.31 9.54 1.70
CA LEU A 37 -30.16 9.37 2.88
C LEU A 37 -30.89 10.66 3.22
N GLU A 38 -32.19 10.54 3.52
CA GLU A 38 -32.91 11.60 4.20
C GLU A 38 -32.42 11.73 5.65
N ARG A 39 -32.57 12.93 6.21
CA ARG A 39 -32.17 13.19 7.59
C ARG A 39 -32.91 12.26 8.54
N THR A 40 -32.16 11.50 9.33
CA THR A 40 -32.74 10.60 10.34
C THR A 40 -32.35 11.04 11.74
N ALA A 41 -33.14 10.62 12.74
CA ALA A 41 -32.82 10.84 14.15
C ALA A 41 -31.67 9.94 14.67
N ASN A 42 -31.14 9.05 13.83
CA ASN A 42 -30.06 8.13 14.16
C ASN A 42 -28.72 8.72 13.71
N ARG A 43 -27.69 8.50 14.53
CA ARG A 43 -26.32 8.95 14.29
C ARG A 43 -25.39 7.76 14.07
N ILE A 44 -24.53 7.83 13.08
CA ILE A 44 -23.48 6.83 12.82
C ILE A 44 -22.13 7.49 13.11
N ASN A 45 -21.42 6.96 14.10
CA ASN A 45 -20.09 7.42 14.50
C ASN A 45 -19.04 6.46 13.93
N ILE A 46 -18.20 6.96 13.04
CA ILE A 46 -17.20 6.17 12.32
C ILE A 46 -15.82 6.49 12.90
N THR A 47 -15.14 5.50 13.47
CA THR A 47 -13.72 5.62 13.81
C THR A 47 -12.91 4.78 12.82
N VAL A 48 -12.08 5.45 12.02
CA VAL A 48 -11.11 4.81 11.12
C VAL A 48 -9.78 4.66 11.86
N PHE A 49 -9.30 3.43 12.01
CA PHE A 49 -8.01 3.12 12.64
C PHE A 49 -6.98 2.79 11.56
N ASP A 50 -5.88 3.53 11.54
CA ASP A 50 -4.68 3.17 10.80
C ASP A 50 -3.50 3.96 11.37
N PRO A 51 -2.32 3.35 11.63
CA PRO A 51 -1.15 4.10 12.09
C PRO A 51 -0.65 5.15 11.08
N TYR A 52 -1.01 4.99 9.81
CA TYR A 52 -0.56 5.80 8.69
C TYR A 52 -1.67 6.71 8.17
N ARG A 53 -1.33 7.54 7.18
CA ARG A 53 -2.27 8.47 6.56
C ARG A 53 -3.41 7.69 5.87
N PRO A 54 -4.69 7.99 6.18
CA PRO A 54 -5.81 7.38 5.48
C PRO A 54 -5.85 7.69 3.98
N GLY A 55 -6.42 6.78 3.20
CA GLY A 55 -6.30 6.78 1.75
C GLY A 55 -5.18 5.85 1.32
N SER A 56 -3.95 6.35 1.41
CA SER A 56 -2.73 5.68 1.00
C SER A 56 -2.30 4.55 1.96
N GLY A 57 -2.54 4.74 3.25
CA GLY A 57 -2.00 3.86 4.30
C GLY A 57 -0.48 3.73 4.20
N HIS A 58 0.04 2.61 4.70
CA HIS A 58 1.48 2.33 4.65
C HIS A 58 2.00 2.09 3.21
N VAL A 59 1.35 1.18 2.48
CA VAL A 59 1.87 0.60 1.22
C VAL A 59 1.81 1.59 0.05
N TRP A 60 0.82 2.48 0.03
CA TRP A 60 0.59 3.40 -1.09
C TRP A 60 1.02 4.83 -0.78
N SER A 61 1.94 5.01 0.17
CA SER A 61 2.43 6.33 0.53
C SER A 61 2.86 7.14 -0.70
N PRO A 62 2.40 8.38 -0.88
CA PRO A 62 2.88 9.29 -1.93
C PRO A 62 4.37 9.64 -1.83
N LYS A 63 5.04 9.26 -0.72
CA LYS A 63 6.46 9.52 -0.49
C LYS A 63 7.37 8.37 -0.91
N GLN A 64 6.81 7.26 -1.41
CA GLN A 64 7.61 6.13 -1.86
C GLN A 64 8.30 6.41 -3.21
N SER A 65 9.26 5.57 -3.59
CA SER A 65 9.96 5.71 -4.86
C SER A 65 9.01 5.73 -6.06
N GLU A 66 9.32 6.61 -6.99
CA GLU A 66 8.64 6.78 -8.27
C GLU A 66 8.92 5.62 -9.24
N HIS A 67 9.91 4.79 -8.94
CA HIS A 67 10.23 3.59 -9.70
C HIS A 67 9.30 2.42 -9.36
N PHE A 68 8.56 2.50 -8.25
CA PHE A 68 7.54 1.51 -7.93
C PHE A 68 6.32 1.77 -8.78
N LEU A 69 6.16 0.98 -9.83
CA LEU A 69 5.02 1.10 -10.74
C LEU A 69 3.85 0.26 -10.26
N MET A 70 2.65 0.72 -10.62
CA MET A 70 1.46 -0.12 -10.60
C MET A 70 1.70 -1.37 -11.46
N ASN A 71 1.19 -2.51 -11.01
CA ASN A 71 1.20 -3.75 -11.80
C ASN A 71 0.03 -3.84 -12.80
N THR A 72 -0.82 -2.82 -12.83
CA THR A 72 -2.04 -2.76 -13.63
C THR A 72 -2.07 -1.42 -14.37
N PRO A 73 -2.50 -1.37 -15.64
CA PRO A 73 -2.61 -0.11 -16.37
C PRO A 73 -3.56 0.89 -15.69
N ALA A 74 -3.30 2.19 -15.88
CA ALA A 74 -4.04 3.30 -15.26
C ALA A 74 -5.57 3.25 -15.44
N SER A 75 -6.07 2.50 -16.43
CA SER A 75 -7.50 2.40 -16.73
C SER A 75 -8.29 1.44 -15.81
N PHE A 76 -7.63 0.66 -14.95
CA PHE A 76 -8.27 -0.40 -14.16
C PHE A 76 -8.34 -0.16 -12.64
N PRO A 77 -7.25 0.22 -11.93
CA PRO A 77 -7.28 0.26 -10.47
C PRO A 77 -8.06 1.48 -9.99
N THR A 78 -9.10 1.27 -9.19
CA THR A 78 -9.92 2.34 -8.62
C THR A 78 -10.50 1.92 -7.28
N VAL A 79 -10.65 2.86 -6.34
CA VAL A 79 -11.29 2.61 -5.03
C VAL A 79 -12.71 3.16 -4.95
N ALA A 80 -13.10 3.99 -5.91
CA ALA A 80 -14.46 4.47 -6.10
C ALA A 80 -14.95 4.17 -7.52
N PRO A 81 -16.26 3.98 -7.72
CA PRO A 81 -16.87 3.97 -9.03
C PRO A 81 -16.60 5.25 -9.82
N GLU A 82 -16.84 5.21 -11.13
CA GLU A 82 -16.85 6.43 -11.93
C GLU A 82 -17.96 7.36 -11.43
N ARG A 83 -17.55 8.58 -11.08
CA ARG A 83 -18.41 9.68 -10.66
C ARG A 83 -19.32 10.06 -11.82
N THR A 84 -20.62 10.02 -11.60
CA THR A 84 -21.62 10.43 -12.62
C THR A 84 -22.23 11.80 -12.35
N SER A 85 -22.09 12.32 -11.13
CA SER A 85 -22.60 13.62 -10.67
C SER A 85 -21.76 14.15 -9.49
N ASP A 86 -22.35 14.80 -8.48
CA ASP A 86 -21.65 15.32 -7.30
C ASP A 86 -21.32 14.22 -6.25
N GLU A 87 -20.98 13.02 -6.72
CA GLU A 87 -20.64 11.88 -5.85
C GLU A 87 -19.27 12.09 -5.18
N PRO A 88 -19.08 11.63 -3.93
CA PRO A 88 -17.85 11.89 -3.17
C PRO A 88 -16.61 11.26 -3.81
N GLY A 89 -16.74 10.04 -4.32
CA GLY A 89 -15.68 9.32 -5.00
C GLY A 89 -15.58 9.67 -6.49
N LEU A 90 -14.43 9.35 -7.09
CA LEU A 90 -14.22 9.33 -8.54
C LEU A 90 -13.26 8.21 -8.90
N SER A 91 -13.31 7.77 -10.15
CA SER A 91 -12.35 6.76 -10.60
C SER A 91 -10.94 7.35 -10.72
N PHE A 92 -9.90 6.51 -10.63
CA PHE A 92 -8.53 6.99 -10.88
C PHE A 92 -8.38 7.61 -12.27
N ARG A 93 -9.11 7.09 -13.28
CA ARG A 93 -9.16 7.68 -14.62
C ARG A 93 -9.68 9.12 -14.59
N GLN A 94 -10.75 9.37 -13.85
CA GLN A 94 -11.30 10.71 -13.72
C GLN A 94 -10.36 11.63 -12.93
N PHE A 95 -9.71 11.11 -11.89
CA PHE A 95 -8.69 11.86 -11.15
C PHE A 95 -7.56 12.34 -12.06
N VAL A 96 -7.07 11.47 -12.96
CA VAL A 96 -6.10 11.84 -14.00
C VAL A 96 -6.67 12.89 -14.96
N ALA A 97 -7.88 12.66 -15.49
CA ALA A 97 -8.52 13.55 -16.46
C ALA A 97 -8.82 14.95 -15.90
N LEU A 98 -9.07 15.04 -14.59
CA LEU A 98 -9.30 16.28 -13.86
C LEU A 98 -8.02 16.88 -13.28
N HIS A 99 -6.85 16.38 -13.68
CA HIS A 99 -5.54 16.84 -13.22
C HIS A 99 -5.42 16.90 -11.69
N GLY A 100 -6.00 15.92 -11.00
CA GLY A 100 -5.97 15.80 -9.55
C GLY A 100 -7.22 16.31 -8.84
N ASP A 101 -8.27 16.72 -9.57
CA ASP A 101 -9.59 17.11 -9.01
C ASP A 101 -9.46 18.18 -7.90
N GLY A 102 -8.61 19.19 -8.15
CA GLY A 102 -8.36 20.30 -7.21
C GLY A 102 -7.38 19.98 -6.07
N ARG A 103 -6.85 18.76 -5.99
CA ARG A 103 -5.80 18.40 -5.03
C ARG A 103 -4.50 19.16 -5.29
N ARG A 104 -3.86 19.62 -4.21
CA ARG A 104 -2.51 20.21 -4.27
C ARG A 104 -1.46 19.13 -4.41
N LEU A 105 -0.94 18.93 -5.62
CA LEU A 105 0.14 18.00 -5.93
C LEU A 105 1.52 18.69 -5.89
N SER A 106 2.58 17.90 -5.71
CA SER A 106 3.95 18.37 -5.99
C SER A 106 4.10 18.66 -7.48
N GLU A 107 5.06 19.51 -7.86
CA GLU A 107 5.35 19.79 -9.28
C GLU A 107 5.67 18.51 -10.06
N GLU A 108 6.39 17.58 -9.42
CA GLU A 108 6.72 16.29 -10.01
C GLU A 108 5.49 15.42 -10.23
N HIS A 109 4.63 15.27 -9.21
CA HIS A 109 3.40 14.49 -9.31
C HIS A 109 2.43 15.11 -10.33
N ALA A 110 2.30 16.44 -10.38
CA ALA A 110 1.48 17.13 -11.37
C ALA A 110 1.98 16.85 -12.81
N ARG A 111 3.28 16.97 -13.04
CA ARG A 111 3.90 16.66 -14.33
C ARG A 111 3.69 15.18 -14.71
N LYS A 112 3.89 14.26 -13.79
CA LYS A 112 3.68 12.82 -14.05
C LYS A 112 2.22 12.49 -14.31
N LEU A 113 1.28 13.08 -13.55
CA LEU A 113 -0.15 12.91 -13.75
C LEU A 113 -0.58 13.32 -15.17
N SER A 114 -0.05 14.45 -15.68
CA SER A 114 -0.33 14.90 -17.05
C SER A 114 0.16 13.96 -18.15
N GLN A 115 1.02 12.99 -17.82
CA GLN A 115 1.58 12.00 -18.74
C GLN A 115 0.89 10.64 -18.63
N VAL A 116 -0.07 10.49 -17.72
CA VAL A 116 -0.79 9.21 -17.52
C VAL A 116 -1.84 9.04 -18.62
N GLU A 117 -1.70 7.97 -19.39
CA GLU A 117 -2.68 7.52 -20.39
C GLU A 117 -3.19 6.12 -20.04
N ALA A 118 -4.30 5.68 -20.66
CA ALA A 118 -5.01 4.44 -20.31
C ALA A 118 -4.14 3.16 -20.34
N GLY A 119 -3.08 3.13 -21.17
CA GLY A 119 -2.13 2.02 -21.31
C GLY A 119 -0.85 2.16 -20.49
N THR A 120 -0.68 3.26 -19.75
CA THR A 120 0.51 3.51 -18.93
C THR A 120 0.40 2.87 -17.55
N TYR A 121 1.54 2.64 -16.92
CA TYR A 121 1.65 2.13 -15.55
C TYR A 121 2.16 3.26 -14.65
N PRO A 122 1.27 4.01 -13.98
CA PRO A 122 1.68 5.11 -13.12
C PRO A 122 2.45 4.59 -11.91
N SER A 123 3.19 5.46 -11.24
CA SER A 123 3.85 5.11 -9.98
C SER A 123 2.80 4.85 -8.88
N ARG A 124 3.16 3.99 -7.93
CA ARG A 124 2.34 3.73 -6.73
C ARG A 124 2.22 4.99 -5.87
N ALA A 125 3.24 5.85 -5.87
CA ALA A 125 3.21 7.16 -5.24
C ALA A 125 2.08 8.04 -5.80
N LEU A 126 1.97 8.12 -7.14
CA LEU A 126 0.91 8.87 -7.80
C LEU A 126 -0.49 8.28 -7.55
N TYR A 127 -0.60 6.95 -7.49
CA TYR A 127 -1.85 6.31 -7.07
C TYR A 127 -2.19 6.61 -5.60
N GLY A 128 -1.17 6.76 -4.74
CA GLY A 128 -1.30 7.24 -3.36
C GLY A 128 -1.99 8.58 -3.24
N GLU A 129 -1.64 9.54 -4.11
CA GLU A 129 -2.29 10.87 -4.15
C GLU A 129 -3.80 10.75 -4.44
N TYR A 130 -4.17 9.86 -5.36
CA TYR A 130 -5.56 9.56 -5.66
C TYR A 130 -6.28 8.93 -4.46
N LEU A 131 -5.65 7.97 -3.78
CA LEU A 131 -6.27 7.31 -2.63
C LEU A 131 -6.55 8.27 -1.48
N GLU A 132 -5.59 9.15 -1.17
CA GLU A 132 -5.77 10.21 -0.18
C GLU A 132 -6.85 11.20 -0.61
N HIS A 133 -6.91 11.57 -1.90
CA HIS A 133 -7.95 12.45 -2.43
C HIS A 133 -9.37 11.89 -2.24
N VAL A 134 -9.57 10.61 -2.59
CA VAL A 134 -10.87 9.95 -2.44
C VAL A 134 -11.26 9.87 -0.97
N TYR A 135 -10.31 9.54 -0.09
CA TYR A 135 -10.58 9.51 1.35
C TYR A 135 -10.99 10.89 1.87
N ASP A 136 -10.21 11.93 1.59
CA ASP A 136 -10.45 13.29 2.07
C ASP A 136 -11.81 13.81 1.57
N SER A 137 -12.13 13.58 0.29
CA SER A 137 -13.41 13.96 -0.34
C SER A 137 -14.60 13.23 0.30
N SER A 138 -14.44 11.95 0.60
CA SER A 138 -15.47 11.13 1.25
C SER A 138 -15.72 11.56 2.70
N VAL A 139 -14.64 11.87 3.44
CA VAL A 139 -14.72 12.40 4.80
C VAL A 139 -15.41 13.75 4.83
N ALA A 140 -15.13 14.64 3.87
CA ALA A 140 -15.79 15.94 3.78
C ALA A 140 -17.31 15.80 3.63
N VAL A 141 -17.77 14.86 2.78
CA VAL A 141 -19.20 14.57 2.61
C VAL A 141 -19.82 14.02 3.89
N LEU A 142 -19.17 13.04 4.54
CA LEU A 142 -19.66 12.49 5.81
C LEU A 142 -19.73 13.56 6.91
N ALA A 143 -18.73 14.42 7.01
CA ALA A 143 -18.68 15.50 8.02
C ALA A 143 -19.73 16.59 7.79
N ALA A 144 -20.17 16.79 6.54
CA ALA A 144 -21.23 17.74 6.21
C ALA A 144 -22.64 17.20 6.54
N HIS A 145 -22.80 15.89 6.73
CA HIS A 145 -24.10 15.26 6.98
C HIS A 145 -24.37 15.08 8.49
N GLU A 146 -25.47 15.66 8.98
CA GLU A 146 -25.81 15.73 10.43
C GLU A 146 -25.90 14.34 11.13
N SER A 147 -26.35 13.31 10.41
CA SER A 147 -26.43 11.93 10.93
C SER A 147 -25.08 11.17 10.97
N PHE A 148 -23.98 11.73 10.48
CA PHE A 148 -22.68 11.04 10.45
C PHE A 148 -21.63 11.80 11.25
N SER A 149 -20.67 11.07 11.79
CA SER A 149 -19.39 11.61 12.22
C SER A 149 -18.29 10.65 11.80
N VAL A 150 -17.13 11.18 11.43
CA VAL A 150 -15.98 10.40 11.04
C VAL A 150 -14.72 10.99 11.68
N GLU A 151 -13.95 10.14 12.32
CA GLU A 151 -12.65 10.47 12.89
C GLU A 151 -11.60 9.45 12.44
N HIS A 152 -10.36 9.91 12.26
CA HIS A 152 -9.20 9.04 12.09
C HIS A 152 -8.43 8.96 13.39
N LEU A 153 -8.18 7.74 13.86
CA LEU A 153 -7.29 7.47 14.97
C LEU A 153 -5.99 6.84 14.44
N ALA A 154 -4.89 7.57 14.59
CA ALA A 154 -3.53 7.11 14.25
C ALA A 154 -3.06 6.04 15.25
N ALA A 155 -3.58 4.82 15.10
CA ALA A 155 -3.36 3.72 16.02
C ALA A 155 -3.38 2.36 15.33
N GLU A 156 -2.58 1.43 15.85
CA GLU A 156 -2.58 0.03 15.48
C GLU A 156 -3.62 -0.72 16.33
N VAL A 157 -4.57 -1.39 15.69
CA VAL A 157 -5.49 -2.29 16.39
C VAL A 157 -4.82 -3.65 16.56
N ILE A 158 -4.62 -4.06 17.80
CA ILE A 158 -3.91 -5.28 18.17
C ILE A 158 -4.86 -6.43 18.57
N GLY A 159 -6.15 -6.14 18.73
CA GLY A 159 -7.14 -7.14 19.09
C GLY A 159 -8.57 -6.70 18.83
N VAL A 160 -9.41 -7.64 18.39
CA VAL A 160 -10.87 -7.48 18.26
C VAL A 160 -11.54 -8.67 18.92
N ARG A 161 -12.46 -8.42 19.85
CA ARG A 161 -13.20 -9.46 20.57
C ARG A 161 -14.70 -9.16 20.58
N PRO A 162 -15.57 -10.17 20.43
CA PRO A 162 -17.00 -9.99 20.68
C PRO A 162 -17.25 -9.54 22.12
N LEU A 163 -18.17 -8.58 22.31
CA LEU A 163 -18.62 -8.10 23.62
C LEU A 163 -20.12 -7.78 23.56
N GLY A 164 -20.95 -8.63 24.17
CA GLY A 164 -22.40 -8.51 24.06
C GLY A 164 -22.87 -8.61 22.61
N ASN A 165 -23.62 -7.60 22.14
CA ASN A 165 -24.08 -7.50 20.75
C ASN A 165 -23.10 -6.74 19.83
N GLY A 166 -21.92 -6.36 20.32
CA GLY A 166 -20.90 -5.62 19.58
C GLY A 166 -19.51 -6.20 19.78
N TYR A 167 -18.51 -5.33 19.72
CA TYR A 167 -17.09 -5.67 19.74
C TYR A 167 -16.31 -4.72 20.64
N GLN A 168 -15.25 -5.25 21.26
CA GLN A 168 -14.20 -4.49 21.91
C GLN A 168 -12.94 -4.53 21.04
N LEU A 169 -12.36 -3.35 20.78
CA LEU A 169 -11.08 -3.19 20.13
C LEU A 169 -10.02 -2.81 21.15
N ASP A 170 -8.86 -3.48 21.09
CA ASP A 170 -7.64 -3.04 21.75
C ASP A 170 -6.73 -2.39 20.70
N TYR A 171 -6.19 -1.22 21.01
CA TYR A 171 -5.33 -0.49 20.09
C TYR A 171 -4.20 0.25 20.81
N ARG A 172 -3.13 0.56 20.05
CA ARG A 172 -1.97 1.33 20.51
C ARG A 172 -1.72 2.51 19.59
N THR A 173 -1.64 3.70 20.16
CA THR A 173 -1.17 4.90 19.47
C THR A 173 0.35 4.94 19.47
N ALA A 174 0.98 5.59 18.48
CA ALA A 174 2.44 5.71 18.41
C ALA A 174 3.10 6.35 19.66
N GLN A 175 2.34 7.14 20.42
CA GLN A 175 2.79 7.80 21.66
C GLN A 175 2.60 6.95 22.92
N GLY A 176 1.99 5.77 22.81
CA GLY A 176 1.64 4.92 23.95
C GLY A 176 2.69 3.84 24.17
N GLU A 177 3.72 4.11 24.96
CA GLU A 177 4.59 3.07 25.55
C GLU A 177 3.89 2.32 26.71
N GLY A 178 2.55 2.38 26.80
CA GLY A 178 1.74 1.85 27.90
C GLY A 178 0.77 0.73 27.51
N GLU A 179 -0.20 0.46 28.40
CA GLU A 179 -1.26 -0.51 28.17
C GLU A 179 -2.10 -0.16 26.93
N ALA A 180 -2.57 -1.19 26.23
CA ALA A 180 -3.42 -1.01 25.06
C ALA A 180 -4.73 -0.33 25.47
N ALA A 181 -5.10 0.75 24.76
CA ALA A 181 -6.37 1.42 24.97
C ALA A 181 -7.51 0.54 24.43
N GLN A 182 -8.68 0.68 25.04
CA GLN A 182 -9.86 -0.13 24.70
C GLN A 182 -11.02 0.77 24.28
N LYS A 183 -11.72 0.42 23.20
CA LYS A 183 -12.95 1.10 22.77
C LYS A 183 -13.95 0.08 22.24
N THR A 184 -15.23 0.29 22.53
CA THR A 184 -16.31 -0.60 22.11
C THR A 184 -17.03 -0.07 20.89
N PHE A 185 -17.45 -0.95 20.00
CA PHE A 185 -18.13 -0.65 18.75
C PHE A 185 -19.29 -1.61 18.52
N ASP A 186 -20.32 -1.14 17.83
CA ASP A 186 -21.48 -1.95 17.45
C ASP A 186 -21.14 -2.84 16.24
N ALA A 187 -20.28 -2.36 15.34
CA ALA A 187 -19.74 -3.13 14.21
C ALA A 187 -18.29 -2.79 13.91
N VAL A 188 -17.59 -3.73 13.27
CA VAL A 188 -16.18 -3.61 12.88
C VAL A 188 -16.00 -4.08 11.44
N VAL A 189 -15.37 -3.26 10.61
CA VAL A 189 -14.92 -3.62 9.27
C VAL A 189 -13.40 -3.85 9.32
N LEU A 190 -12.95 -5.04 8.95
CA LEU A 190 -11.53 -5.37 8.86
C LEU A 190 -11.03 -5.19 7.42
N ALA A 191 -10.33 -4.08 7.18
CA ALA A 191 -9.73 -3.68 5.91
C ALA A 191 -8.17 -3.72 5.97
N LEU A 192 -7.63 -4.74 6.64
CA LEU A 192 -6.25 -4.84 7.11
C LEU A 192 -5.16 -4.87 6.01
N GLY A 193 -5.52 -5.14 4.75
CA GLY A 193 -4.55 -5.17 3.65
C GLY A 193 -3.41 -6.18 3.88
N HIS A 194 -2.17 -5.75 3.62
CA HIS A 194 -0.97 -6.56 3.85
C HIS A 194 -0.58 -6.51 5.33
N GLN A 195 -0.29 -7.69 5.89
CA GLN A 195 0.16 -7.86 7.27
C GLN A 195 1.62 -8.31 7.29
N SER A 196 2.35 -7.89 8.31
CA SER A 196 3.73 -8.33 8.54
C SER A 196 3.77 -9.86 8.65
N ALA A 197 4.71 -10.47 7.93
CA ALA A 197 4.92 -11.91 7.97
C ALA A 197 6.20 -12.21 8.75
N GLU A 198 6.14 -13.18 9.66
CA GLU A 198 7.36 -13.69 10.28
C GLU A 198 8.21 -14.45 9.26
N LEU A 199 9.53 -14.39 9.44
CA LEU A 199 10.46 -15.17 8.63
C LEU A 199 10.23 -16.67 8.87
N ASN A 200 10.06 -17.41 7.78
CA ASN A 200 10.01 -18.86 7.83
C ASN A 200 11.40 -19.44 8.16
N PRO A 201 11.50 -20.72 8.57
CA PRO A 201 12.77 -21.31 8.99
C PRO A 201 13.90 -21.18 7.95
N TRP A 202 13.58 -21.29 6.66
CA TRP A 202 14.55 -21.13 5.58
C TRP A 202 15.06 -19.69 5.46
N GLN A 203 14.17 -18.69 5.59
CA GLN A 203 14.55 -17.28 5.59
C GLN A 203 15.40 -16.92 6.82
N LYS A 204 15.10 -17.51 7.98
CA LYS A 204 15.94 -17.39 9.18
C LYS A 204 17.34 -17.98 8.95
N GLN A 205 17.43 -19.16 8.35
CA GLN A 205 18.72 -19.76 7.97
C GLN A 205 19.51 -18.89 6.98
N LEU A 206 18.85 -18.26 6.01
CA LEU A 206 19.49 -17.32 5.09
C LEU A 206 20.02 -16.07 5.81
N GLN A 207 19.25 -15.55 6.76
CA GLN A 207 19.66 -14.41 7.59
C GLN A 207 20.89 -14.76 8.45
N GLU A 208 20.88 -15.92 9.10
CA GLU A 208 22.02 -16.43 9.89
C GLU A 208 23.27 -16.65 9.03
N ALA A 209 23.11 -17.27 7.85
CA ALA A 209 24.22 -17.50 6.92
C ALA A 209 24.82 -16.18 6.40
N ALA A 210 23.99 -15.16 6.15
CA ALA A 210 24.47 -13.85 5.74
C ALA A 210 25.27 -13.16 6.86
N GLN A 211 24.80 -13.25 8.11
CA GLN A 211 25.53 -12.74 9.28
C GLN A 211 26.89 -13.42 9.44
N GLN A 212 26.96 -14.75 9.29
CA GLN A 212 28.22 -15.51 9.37
C GLN A 212 29.19 -15.16 8.23
N ALA A 213 28.68 -14.75 7.07
CA ALA A 213 29.46 -14.40 5.89
C ALA A 213 29.81 -12.90 5.79
N ASP A 214 29.48 -12.11 6.82
CA ASP A 214 29.59 -10.64 6.81
C ASP A 214 28.93 -10.01 5.57
N ALA A 215 27.71 -10.48 5.27
CA ALA A 215 26.94 -10.07 4.12
C ALA A 215 25.63 -9.37 4.50
N THR A 216 25.27 -8.36 3.72
CA THR A 216 23.97 -7.68 3.84
C THR A 216 22.85 -8.62 3.36
N TYR A 217 21.88 -8.89 4.24
CA TYR A 217 20.65 -9.60 3.92
C TYR A 217 19.44 -8.71 4.18
N LEU A 218 18.65 -8.47 3.14
CA LEU A 218 17.33 -7.87 3.26
C LEU A 218 16.27 -8.96 3.17
N PRO A 219 15.46 -9.16 4.23
CA PRO A 219 14.38 -10.12 4.22
C PRO A 219 13.22 -9.67 3.31
N PRO A 220 12.29 -10.58 2.98
CA PRO A 220 11.08 -10.22 2.27
C PRO A 220 10.25 -9.19 3.02
N ASN A 221 10.07 -8.02 2.42
CA ASN A 221 9.23 -6.95 2.94
C ASN A 221 8.53 -6.17 1.82
N VAL A 222 7.69 -5.19 2.19
CA VAL A 222 7.21 -4.15 1.27
C VAL A 222 8.44 -3.43 0.71
N PRO A 223 8.56 -3.25 -0.62
CA PRO A 223 9.78 -2.70 -1.22
C PRO A 223 10.15 -1.31 -0.71
N ALA A 224 9.17 -0.49 -0.33
CA ALA A 224 9.38 0.85 0.20
C ALA A 224 9.99 0.86 1.62
N ASP A 225 9.92 -0.25 2.36
CA ASP A 225 10.45 -0.36 3.72
C ASP A 225 11.88 -0.88 3.76
N LEU A 226 12.39 -1.32 2.60
CA LEU A 226 13.73 -1.86 2.47
C LEU A 226 14.73 -0.72 2.35
N ASP A 227 15.74 -0.73 3.22
CA ASP A 227 16.86 0.19 3.11
C ASP A 227 17.84 -0.32 2.05
N TYR A 228 17.64 0.11 0.81
CA TYR A 228 18.55 -0.23 -0.27
C TYR A 228 19.93 0.39 -0.03
N SER A 229 20.09 1.51 0.69
CA SER A 229 21.39 2.18 0.85
C SER A 229 22.49 1.29 1.45
N LEU A 230 22.11 0.20 2.12
CA LEU A 230 22.99 -0.85 2.63
C LEU A 230 23.81 -1.59 1.56
N PHE A 231 23.44 -1.49 0.28
CA PHE A 231 24.26 -1.98 -0.84
C PHE A 231 25.15 -0.85 -1.36
N ALA A 232 26.46 -1.06 -1.47
CA ALA A 232 27.34 -0.04 -2.06
C ALA A 232 27.30 -0.07 -3.60
N GLU A 233 27.69 1.03 -4.23
CA GLU A 233 27.78 1.12 -5.69
C GLU A 233 28.72 0.04 -6.25
N GLY A 234 28.31 -0.56 -7.37
CA GLY A 234 29.07 -1.60 -8.07
C GLY A 234 29.21 -2.94 -7.35
N GLN A 235 28.61 -3.09 -6.16
CA GLN A 235 28.55 -4.40 -5.49
C GLN A 235 27.57 -5.33 -6.21
N PRO A 236 27.92 -6.62 -6.38
CA PRO A 236 26.96 -7.61 -6.84
C PRO A 236 25.76 -7.65 -5.89
N ALA A 237 24.56 -7.91 -6.42
CA ALA A 237 23.39 -8.17 -5.59
C ALA A 237 22.66 -9.40 -6.13
N LEU A 238 22.24 -10.30 -5.25
CA LEU A 238 21.34 -11.40 -5.59
C LEU A 238 19.95 -11.04 -5.11
N ILE A 239 18.99 -10.97 -6.03
CA ILE A 239 17.56 -10.85 -5.71
C ILE A 239 16.91 -12.20 -6.01
N ARG A 240 16.29 -12.79 -5.00
CA ARG A 240 15.57 -14.07 -5.10
C ARG A 240 14.08 -13.84 -4.99
N GLY A 241 13.36 -14.30 -6.02
CA GLY A 241 11.93 -14.11 -6.21
C GLY A 241 11.66 -13.64 -7.62
N LEU A 242 10.43 -13.84 -8.12
CA LEU A 242 10.01 -13.37 -9.45
C LEU A 242 8.62 -12.69 -9.40
N GLY A 243 8.15 -12.35 -8.19
CA GLY A 243 6.90 -11.62 -7.98
C GLY A 243 7.06 -10.11 -8.20
N LEU A 244 5.99 -9.33 -8.05
CA LEU A 244 5.99 -7.89 -8.35
C LEU A 244 7.11 -7.11 -7.63
N ASN A 245 7.33 -7.40 -6.35
CA ASN A 245 8.39 -6.77 -5.54
C ASN A 245 9.80 -7.03 -6.09
N PHE A 246 10.02 -8.06 -6.92
CA PHE A 246 11.32 -8.30 -7.56
C PHE A 246 11.68 -7.15 -8.51
N PHE A 247 10.70 -6.66 -9.29
CA PHE A 247 10.92 -5.57 -10.23
C PHE A 247 11.19 -4.25 -9.49
N ASP A 248 10.52 -4.03 -8.37
CA ASP A 248 10.76 -2.88 -7.50
C ASP A 248 12.20 -2.89 -6.96
N GLY A 249 12.65 -4.03 -6.41
CA GLY A 249 14.03 -4.17 -5.93
C GLY A 249 15.07 -4.05 -7.04
N MET A 250 14.78 -4.58 -8.25
CA MET A 250 15.64 -4.37 -9.41
C MET A 250 15.72 -2.89 -9.78
N ALA A 251 14.60 -2.17 -9.80
CA ALA A 251 14.57 -0.76 -10.16
C ALA A 251 15.35 0.09 -9.15
N GLU A 252 15.23 -0.18 -7.85
CA GLU A 252 15.96 0.54 -6.80
C GLU A 252 17.47 0.26 -6.81
N LEU A 253 17.86 -0.97 -7.07
CA LEU A 253 19.28 -1.35 -7.17
C LEU A 253 19.92 -0.91 -8.49
N THR A 254 19.16 -0.34 -9.43
CA THR A 254 19.65 0.09 -10.75
C THR A 254 19.32 1.56 -11.02
N LEU A 255 18.07 1.88 -11.35
CA LEU A 255 17.60 3.22 -11.69
C LEU A 255 17.67 4.18 -10.49
N GLY A 256 17.35 3.68 -9.29
CA GLY A 256 17.36 4.48 -8.05
C GLY A 256 18.74 4.96 -7.59
N ARG A 257 19.82 4.59 -8.30
CA ARG A 257 21.23 4.87 -7.93
C ARG A 257 22.01 5.64 -8.98
N GLY A 258 21.35 6.16 -10.01
CA GLY A 258 22.00 6.71 -11.20
C GLY A 258 22.32 5.62 -12.23
N ASP A 259 22.48 5.99 -13.51
CA ASP A 259 22.47 5.17 -14.74
C ASP A 259 23.30 3.85 -14.73
N CYS A 260 22.93 2.87 -13.90
CA CYS A 260 23.54 1.57 -13.84
C CYS A 260 22.79 0.59 -14.75
N SER A 261 23.47 0.11 -15.78
CA SER A 261 22.93 -0.87 -16.72
C SER A 261 22.86 -2.25 -16.05
N ALA A 262 21.67 -2.81 -15.86
CA ALA A 262 21.50 -4.16 -15.33
C ALA A 262 21.86 -5.20 -16.41
N LYS A 263 22.82 -6.09 -16.13
CA LYS A 263 23.04 -7.30 -16.94
C LYS A 263 22.30 -8.47 -16.30
N LEU A 264 21.30 -9.02 -16.99
CA LEU A 264 20.69 -10.30 -16.62
C LEU A 264 21.60 -11.45 -17.08
N ALA A 265 22.18 -12.19 -16.14
CA ALA A 265 22.84 -13.45 -16.45
C ALA A 265 21.84 -14.62 -16.36
N ARG A 266 21.51 -15.24 -17.51
CA ARG A 266 20.96 -16.60 -17.55
C ARG A 266 22.09 -17.59 -17.70
N ASN A 267 22.05 -18.68 -16.93
CA ASN A 267 23.01 -19.76 -17.11
C ASN A 267 22.74 -20.42 -18.49
N ARG A 268 23.77 -20.39 -19.35
CA ARG A 268 23.82 -20.77 -20.78
C ARG A 268 23.34 -19.69 -21.78
N GLY A 269 24.29 -18.85 -22.19
CA GLY A 269 24.51 -18.60 -23.62
C GLY A 269 23.76 -17.46 -24.31
N THR A 270 23.25 -16.44 -23.61
CA THR A 270 22.87 -15.17 -24.29
C THR A 270 22.95 -14.00 -23.32
N VAL A 271 23.79 -13.01 -23.64
CA VAL A 271 23.91 -11.75 -22.90
C VAL A 271 22.90 -10.78 -23.50
N TRP A 272 21.89 -10.39 -22.73
CA TRP A 272 21.01 -9.29 -23.09
C TRP A 272 21.62 -7.98 -22.55
N ASN A 273 21.98 -7.07 -23.45
CA ASN A 273 22.39 -5.72 -23.11
C ASN A 273 21.21 -4.79 -23.43
N THR A 274 20.24 -4.73 -22.52
CA THR A 274 19.12 -3.80 -22.63
C THR A 274 19.35 -2.64 -21.68
N SER A 275 19.58 -1.45 -22.23
CA SER A 275 19.32 -0.23 -21.48
C SER A 275 17.85 -0.25 -21.07
N LEU A 276 17.57 -0.10 -19.78
CA LEU A 276 16.21 -0.18 -19.23
C LEU A 276 15.26 0.88 -19.81
N ARG A 277 15.78 1.91 -20.51
CA ARG A 277 14.96 2.83 -21.32
C ARG A 277 14.11 2.13 -22.38
N ALA A 278 14.50 0.96 -22.88
CA ALA A 278 13.77 0.22 -23.91
C ALA A 278 12.84 -0.89 -23.37
N VAL A 279 12.91 -1.22 -22.07
CA VAL A 279 12.20 -2.36 -21.47
C VAL A 279 10.76 -2.00 -21.03
N ASN A 280 10.44 -0.70 -21.00
CA ASN A 280 9.19 -0.18 -20.45
C ASN A 280 7.95 -0.37 -21.34
N GLN A 281 8.06 -1.02 -22.50
CA GLN A 281 6.97 -1.09 -23.49
C GLN A 281 6.34 -2.48 -23.71
N ASN A 282 6.90 -3.58 -23.20
CA ASN A 282 6.35 -4.92 -23.49
C ASN A 282 6.58 -5.93 -22.37
N TRP A 283 5.66 -6.03 -21.41
CA TRP A 283 5.51 -7.23 -20.59
C TRP A 283 4.03 -7.58 -20.37
N LEU A 284 3.55 -8.56 -21.16
CA LEU A 284 2.33 -9.31 -20.92
C LEU A 284 2.70 -10.59 -20.16
N LEU A 285 2.18 -10.77 -18.95
CA LEU A 285 2.17 -12.09 -18.29
C LEU A 285 0.86 -12.81 -18.65
N PRO A 286 0.89 -14.13 -18.93
CA PRO A 286 -0.32 -14.91 -19.17
C PRO A 286 -1.21 -14.97 -17.92
N ARG A 287 -2.53 -14.91 -18.13
CA ARG A 287 -3.55 -14.97 -17.06
C ARG A 287 -3.47 -16.30 -16.30
N GLY A 288 -3.40 -16.25 -14.97
CA GLY A 288 -3.67 -17.42 -14.11
C GLY A 288 -2.65 -17.75 -13.00
N ALA A 289 -1.57 -16.99 -12.82
CA ALA A 289 -0.61 -17.26 -11.74
C ALA A 289 -0.99 -16.50 -10.44
N VAL A 290 -1.24 -17.25 -9.36
CA VAL A 290 -1.36 -16.71 -8.00
C VAL A 290 0.06 -16.38 -7.48
N PRO A 291 0.42 -15.12 -7.18
CA PRO A 291 1.79 -14.78 -6.81
C PRO A 291 2.07 -15.07 -5.32
N ARG A 292 3.17 -15.77 -5.03
CA ARG A 292 3.81 -15.74 -3.71
C ARG A 292 4.65 -14.47 -3.61
N THR A 293 4.32 -13.60 -2.67
CA THR A 293 5.01 -12.35 -2.37
C THR A 293 6.18 -12.62 -1.42
N GLY A 294 7.41 -12.57 -1.92
CA GLY A 294 8.58 -12.47 -1.07
C GLY A 294 9.86 -12.37 -1.89
N VAL A 295 10.64 -11.32 -1.63
CA VAL A 295 11.96 -11.09 -2.22
C VAL A 295 13.01 -11.33 -1.15
N ASN A 296 13.97 -12.24 -1.38
CA ASN A 296 15.13 -12.38 -0.51
C ASN A 296 16.32 -11.74 -1.22
N LEU A 297 17.08 -10.90 -0.54
CA LEU A 297 18.32 -10.34 -1.10
C LEU A 297 19.52 -10.89 -0.33
N LEU A 298 20.42 -11.61 -1.01
CA LEU A 298 21.59 -12.23 -0.39
C LEU A 298 22.88 -11.68 -0.98
N LEU A 299 23.92 -11.61 -0.16
CA LEU A 299 25.28 -11.29 -0.57
C LEU A 299 26.26 -12.31 0.00
N SER A 300 27.43 -12.44 -0.63
CA SER A 300 28.59 -13.15 -0.10
C SER A 300 29.84 -12.56 -0.73
N SER A 301 30.85 -12.29 0.10
CA SER A 301 32.19 -11.85 -0.31
C SER A 301 32.95 -12.87 -1.17
N SER A 302 32.41 -14.08 -1.35
CA SER A 302 33.06 -15.21 -2.03
C SER A 302 32.79 -15.30 -3.55
N PHE A 303 31.92 -14.46 -4.12
CA PHE A 303 31.65 -14.49 -5.56
C PHE A 303 32.78 -13.82 -6.36
N ARG A 304 33.58 -14.64 -7.06
CA ARG A 304 34.68 -14.17 -7.92
C ARG A 304 34.21 -13.11 -8.92
N LYS A 305 34.92 -11.97 -8.92
CA LYS A 305 34.75 -10.82 -9.85
C LYS A 305 34.56 -11.27 -11.30
N LYS A 306 33.38 -10.97 -11.86
CA LYS A 306 33.20 -10.67 -13.28
C LYS A 306 32.26 -9.47 -13.42
N SER A 307 32.88 -8.29 -13.56
CA SER A 307 32.28 -6.98 -13.88
C SER A 307 31.59 -6.20 -12.75
N PRO A 308 31.71 -4.85 -12.75
CA PRO A 308 31.23 -3.95 -11.70
C PRO A 308 29.71 -3.68 -11.70
N CYS A 309 28.90 -4.39 -12.51
CA CYS A 309 27.45 -4.18 -12.62
C CYS A 309 26.69 -5.49 -12.89
N GLY A 310 26.88 -6.52 -12.06
CA GLY A 310 26.28 -7.84 -12.27
C GLY A 310 25.16 -8.18 -11.29
N ILE A 311 23.92 -8.27 -11.77
CA ILE A 311 22.84 -8.97 -11.03
C ILE A 311 22.83 -10.41 -11.53
N SER A 312 23.10 -11.37 -10.65
CA SER A 312 23.05 -12.79 -10.99
C SER A 312 21.70 -13.38 -10.62
N MET A 313 21.09 -14.13 -11.54
CA MET A 313 19.79 -14.78 -11.34
C MET A 313 19.99 -16.28 -11.09
N PHE A 314 19.27 -16.85 -10.12
CA PHE A 314 19.16 -18.30 -9.94
C PHE A 314 17.70 -18.73 -9.96
N GLN A 315 17.36 -19.65 -10.86
CA GLN A 315 16.18 -20.50 -10.77
C GLN A 315 16.61 -21.83 -10.16
N ASN A 316 15.77 -22.40 -9.30
CA ASN A 316 15.82 -23.84 -9.05
C ASN A 316 15.15 -24.56 -10.23
#